data_AF-A0A8S3V4Y7-F1
#
_entry.id   AF-A0A8S3V4Y7-F1
#
_cell.length_a   1.000
_cell.length_b   1.000
_cell.length_c   1.000
_cell.angle_alpha   90.00
_cell.angle_beta   90.00
_cell.angle_gamma   90.00
#
_symmetry.space_group_name_H-M   'P 1'
#
loop_
_entity.id
_entity.type
_entity.pdbx_description
1 polymer ?
#
loop_
_entity_poly.entity_id
_entity_poly.type
_entity_poly.pdbx_seq_one_letter_code
_entity_poly.pdbx_strand_id
1 'polypeptide(L)'
;MHLPEKLDVVFILAIQKVGNASVRQKSFYEPTPACFELENYLDLTKFELSNLDLRNNYYNFTKEQQLGLRSLKNMQDIIFSKSDKGGAIVISKKTHYIKEGLRQLNSIHYTEIQEPNLLLIKNNIQTQISKMFDNGEIDGITLDFLRGSPKEGPRLGRLFFFLNFTN
;
A
#
# COMPACT_ATOMS: atom_id res chain seq x y z
N MET A 1 0.61 46.42 9.05
CA MET A 1 0.03 45.06 9.12
C MET A 1 0.72 44.25 8.03
N HIS A 2 1.86 43.66 8.37
CA HIS A 2 2.80 43.04 7.44
C HIS A 2 2.86 41.55 7.80
N LEU A 3 2.46 40.70 6.86
CA LEU A 3 2.66 39.25 6.94
C LEU A 3 4.17 38.96 6.92
N PRO A 4 4.70 38.07 7.77
CA PRO A 4 6.10 37.72 7.70
C PRO A 4 6.41 36.90 6.44
N GLU A 5 7.61 37.16 5.98
CA GLU A 5 8.30 36.73 4.77
C GLU A 5 8.30 35.22 4.51
N LYS A 6 8.36 34.90 3.21
CA LYS A 6 8.75 33.61 2.63
C LYS A 6 9.81 32.90 3.48
N LEU A 7 9.45 31.72 4.00
CA LEU A 7 10.44 30.73 4.45
C LEU A 7 11.06 30.09 3.20
N ASP A 8 12.20 30.64 2.76
CA ASP A 8 13.06 29.98 1.79
C ASP A 8 13.75 28.78 2.48
N VAL A 9 13.32 27.57 2.14
CA VAL A 9 13.93 26.33 2.62
C VAL A 9 15.21 26.07 1.82
N VAL A 10 16.36 26.36 2.41
CA VAL A 10 17.68 26.04 1.85
C VAL A 10 17.99 24.57 2.10
N PHE A 11 18.04 23.76 1.05
CA PHE A 11 18.57 22.39 1.11
C PHE A 11 20.09 22.44 0.95
N ILE A 12 20.83 22.22 2.03
CA ILE A 12 22.28 21.98 1.96
C ILE A 12 22.50 20.49 1.71
N LEU A 13 22.74 20.11 0.45
CA LEU A 13 23.29 18.80 0.11
C LEU A 13 24.81 18.82 0.31
N ALA A 14 25.26 18.28 1.44
CA ALA A 14 26.67 17.93 1.59
C ALA A 14 26.96 16.64 0.81
N ILE A 15 27.48 16.77 -0.40
CA ILE A 15 28.00 15.62 -1.15
C ILE A 15 29.38 15.31 -0.59
N GLN A 16 29.46 14.29 0.26
CA GLN A 16 30.74 13.73 0.67
C GLN A 16 31.36 13.03 -0.54
N LYS A 17 32.53 13.49 -0.97
CA LYS A 17 33.28 12.90 -2.08
C LYS A 17 33.73 11.50 -1.64
N VAL A 18 32.97 10.47 -2.02
CA VAL A 18 33.37 9.08 -1.80
C VAL A 18 34.61 8.85 -2.65
N GLY A 19 35.77 8.71 -1.99
CA GLY A 19 37.03 8.38 -2.64
C GLY A 19 36.89 7.10 -3.46
N ASN A 20 37.64 7.01 -4.56
CA ASN A 20 37.63 5.88 -5.49
C ASN A 20 37.65 4.53 -4.75
N ALA A 21 36.50 3.87 -4.67
CA ALA A 21 36.43 2.52 -4.18
C ALA A 21 37.13 1.62 -5.22
N SER A 22 38.28 1.06 -4.85
CA SER A 22 38.90 -0.04 -5.59
C SER A 22 37.84 -1.13 -5.78
N VAL A 23 37.40 -1.33 -7.02
CA VAL A 23 36.47 -2.40 -7.37
C VAL A 23 37.17 -3.71 -7.06
N ARG A 24 36.78 -4.37 -5.97
CA ARG A 24 37.33 -5.68 -5.59
C ARG A 24 37.08 -6.65 -6.74
N GLN A 25 38.15 -7.25 -7.27
CA GLN A 25 38.01 -8.35 -8.22
C GLN A 25 37.15 -9.46 -7.61
N LYS A 26 36.23 -9.97 -8.43
CA LYS A 26 35.33 -11.06 -8.04
C LYS A 26 36.17 -12.27 -7.64
N SER A 27 35.91 -12.85 -6.47
CA SER A 27 36.55 -14.11 -6.09
C SER A 27 36.09 -15.22 -7.03
N PHE A 28 37.00 -16.10 -7.42
CA PHE A 28 36.69 -17.40 -8.05
C PHE A 28 36.23 -18.44 -7.00
N TYR A 29 35.72 -17.98 -5.85
CA TYR A 29 35.27 -18.87 -4.79
C TYR A 29 33.89 -19.42 -5.15
N GLU A 30 33.84 -20.70 -5.47
CA GLU A 30 32.61 -21.48 -5.47
C GLU A 30 32.50 -22.18 -4.11
N PRO A 31 31.43 -21.95 -3.33
CA PRO A 31 31.26 -22.65 -2.07
C PRO A 31 31.21 -24.15 -2.31
N THR A 32 32.06 -24.90 -1.62
CA THR A 32 32.05 -26.37 -1.65
C THR A 32 30.67 -26.89 -1.23
N PRO A 33 30.16 -27.96 -1.86
CA PRO A 33 28.84 -28.50 -1.55
C PRO A 33 28.80 -28.98 -0.09
N ALA A 34 27.88 -28.38 0.67
CA ALA A 34 27.42 -28.76 2.01
C ALA A 34 28.53 -28.98 3.06
N CYS A 35 28.96 -27.91 3.73
CA CYS A 35 29.60 -28.05 5.04
C CYS A 35 28.53 -28.52 6.03
N PHE A 36 28.62 -29.77 6.45
CA PHE A 36 27.66 -30.40 7.37
C PHE A 36 27.49 -29.59 8.66
N GLU A 37 28.59 -29.03 9.18
CA GLU A 37 28.59 -28.19 10.37
C GLU A 37 27.81 -26.88 10.16
N LEU A 38 27.91 -26.29 8.97
CA LEU A 38 27.17 -25.08 8.63
C LEU A 38 25.67 -25.37 8.49
N GLU A 39 25.30 -26.45 7.81
CA GLU A 39 23.90 -26.86 7.67
C GLU A 39 23.28 -27.17 9.03
N ASN A 40 24.00 -27.90 9.88
CA ASN A 40 23.58 -28.18 11.25
C ASN A 40 23.42 -26.90 12.07
N TYR A 41 24.35 -25.95 11.98
CA TYR A 41 24.23 -24.66 12.65
C TYR A 41 23.01 -23.86 12.15
N LEU A 42 22.77 -23.84 10.84
CA LEU A 42 21.61 -23.16 10.25
C LEU A 42 20.30 -23.80 10.71
N ASP A 43 20.22 -25.12 10.76
CA ASP A 43 19.02 -25.83 11.18
C ASP A 43 18.72 -25.67 12.67
N LEU A 44 19.76 -25.71 13.52
CA LEU A 44 19.64 -25.38 14.94
C LEU A 44 19.17 -23.93 15.13
N THR A 45 19.76 -22.98 14.40
CA THR A 45 19.39 -21.57 14.48
C THR A 45 17.94 -21.34 14.02
N LYS A 46 17.52 -21.96 12.92
CA LYS A 46 16.12 -21.89 12.45
C LYS A 46 15.15 -22.46 13.50
N PHE A 47 15.51 -23.59 14.11
CA PHE A 47 14.71 -24.21 15.17
C PHE A 47 14.60 -23.30 16.39
N GLU A 48 15.69 -22.71 16.85
CA GLU A 48 15.69 -21.74 17.95
C GLU A 48 14.81 -20.53 17.63
N LEU A 49 14.98 -19.93 16.45
CA LEU A 49 14.17 -18.79 15.99
C LEU A 49 12.67 -19.12 15.94
N SER A 50 12.33 -20.35 15.52
CA SER A 50 10.93 -20.80 15.46
C SER A 50 10.28 -20.96 16.84
N ASN A 51 11.10 -21.22 17.87
CA ASN A 51 10.65 -21.39 19.25
C ASN A 51 10.68 -20.09 20.06
N LEU A 52 11.17 -18.98 19.48
CA LEU A 52 11.11 -17.69 20.15
C LEU A 52 9.67 -17.24 20.32
N ASP A 53 9.28 -16.93 21.56
CA ASP A 53 7.99 -16.34 21.85
C ASP A 53 7.97 -14.87 21.41
N LEU A 54 7.57 -14.63 20.17
CA LEU A 54 7.39 -13.28 19.60
C LEU A 54 6.16 -12.54 20.18
N ARG A 55 5.44 -13.14 21.15
CA ARG A 55 4.24 -12.52 21.74
C ARG A 55 4.55 -11.35 22.67
N ASN A 56 5.81 -11.04 22.93
CA ASN A 56 6.18 -9.79 23.59
C ASN A 56 6.02 -8.61 22.62
N ASN A 57 4.76 -8.23 22.43
CA ASN A 57 4.35 -6.97 21.83
C ASN A 57 4.60 -5.85 22.84
N TYR A 58 5.89 -5.60 23.15
CA TYR A 58 6.28 -4.34 23.74
C TYR A 58 6.02 -3.28 22.68
N TYR A 59 4.86 -2.66 22.76
CA TYR A 59 4.62 -1.43 22.04
C TYR A 59 5.76 -0.47 22.40
N ASN A 60 6.45 0.07 21.40
CA ASN A 60 7.41 1.17 21.58
C ASN A 60 6.72 2.49 21.99
N PHE A 61 5.49 2.40 22.50
CA PHE A 61 4.63 3.51 22.84
C PHE A 61 4.29 3.46 24.33
N THR A 62 4.44 4.60 24.98
CA THR A 62 3.96 4.81 26.34
C THR A 62 2.44 4.65 26.41
N LYS A 63 1.90 4.42 27.61
CA LYS A 63 0.44 4.31 27.82
C LYS A 63 -0.30 5.56 27.34
N GLU A 64 0.27 6.74 27.56
CA GLU A 64 -0.30 8.01 27.12
C GLU A 64 -0.37 8.12 25.59
N GLN A 65 0.70 7.70 24.89
CA GLN A 65 0.71 7.65 23.43
C GLN A 65 -0.34 6.67 22.89
N GLN A 66 -0.51 5.51 23.52
CA GLN A 66 -1.55 4.56 23.14
C GLN A 66 -2.96 5.14 23.32
N LEU A 67 -3.21 5.84 24.43
CA LEU A 67 -4.48 6.53 24.67
C LEU A 67 -4.72 7.66 23.65
N GLY A 68 -3.67 8.43 23.32
CA GLY A 68 -3.71 9.45 22.28
C GLY A 68 -4.06 8.87 20.91
N LEU A 69 -3.41 7.77 20.51
CA LEU A 69 -3.69 7.08 19.25
C LEU A 69 -5.11 6.51 19.20
N ARG A 70 -5.61 5.93 20.30
CA ARG A 70 -7.00 5.48 20.40
C ARG A 70 -7.98 6.63 20.26
N SER A 71 -7.69 7.76 20.89
CA SER A 71 -8.52 8.97 20.80
C SER A 71 -8.56 9.50 19.37
N LEU A 72 -7.39 9.62 18.71
CA LEU A 72 -7.25 10.04 17.32
C LEU A 72 -7.97 9.10 16.35
N LYS A 73 -7.88 7.78 16.57
CA LYS A 73 -8.57 6.77 15.74
C LYS A 73 -10.10 6.93 15.79
N ASN A 74 -10.64 7.38 16.93
CA ASN A 74 -12.08 7.53 17.13
C ASN A 74 -12.61 8.90 16.67
N MET A 75 -11.75 9.84 16.28
CA MET A 75 -12.18 11.13 15.73
C MET A 75 -12.72 10.98 14.31
N GLN A 76 -13.99 11.37 14.10
CA GLN A 76 -14.65 11.26 12.81
C GLN A 76 -14.29 12.41 11.83
N ASP A 77 -13.67 13.47 12.34
CA ASP A 77 -13.32 14.67 11.58
C ASP A 77 -11.98 14.56 10.84
N ILE A 78 -11.21 13.50 11.09
CA ILE A 78 -9.85 13.32 10.59
C ILE A 78 -9.77 12.02 9.79
N ILE A 79 -9.04 12.07 8.68
CA ILE A 79 -8.74 10.92 7.83
C ILE A 79 -7.24 10.66 7.92
N PHE A 80 -6.89 9.38 8.10
CA PHE A 80 -5.54 8.86 8.00
C PHE A 80 -5.41 8.10 6.68
N SER A 81 -4.51 8.55 5.81
CA SER A 81 -4.21 7.87 4.54
C SER A 81 -2.72 7.63 4.39
N LYS A 82 -2.34 6.63 3.59
CA LYS A 82 -0.95 6.44 3.21
C LYS A 82 -0.56 7.55 2.23
N SER A 83 0.65 8.09 2.40
CA SER A 83 1.23 8.98 1.38
C SER A 83 1.47 8.20 0.09
N ASP A 84 1.23 8.86 -1.03
CA ASP A 84 1.43 8.33 -2.38
C ASP A 84 2.85 7.79 -2.60
N LYS A 85 3.86 8.49 -2.07
CA LYS A 85 5.28 8.13 -2.20
C LYS A 85 5.77 7.12 -1.15
N GLY A 86 4.86 6.52 -0.39
CA GLY A 86 5.19 5.62 0.71
C GLY A 86 5.93 6.33 1.86
N GLY A 87 6.25 5.59 2.93
CA GLY A 87 7.07 6.08 4.05
C GLY A 87 6.44 7.12 4.97
N ALA A 88 5.26 7.65 4.65
CA ALA A 88 4.55 8.63 5.49
C ALA A 88 3.04 8.36 5.59
N ILE A 89 2.44 8.83 6.67
CA ILE A 89 0.99 8.86 6.89
C ILE A 89 0.53 10.31 6.75
N VAL A 90 -0.45 10.53 5.89
CA VAL A 90 -1.10 11.84 5.72
C VAL A 90 -2.27 11.92 6.68
N ILE A 91 -2.33 13.01 7.43
CA ILE A 91 -3.44 13.36 8.31
C ILE A 91 -4.16 14.53 7.66
N SER A 92 -5.46 14.41 7.44
CA SER A 92 -6.27 15.45 6.81
C SER A 92 -7.62 15.58 7.44
N LYS A 93 -8.15 16.82 7.51
CA LYS A 93 -9.53 17.03 7.92
C LYS A 93 -10.46 16.43 6.86
N LYS A 94 -11.47 15.66 7.31
CA LYS A 94 -12.45 15.00 6.45
C LYS A 94 -13.13 15.97 5.48
N THR A 95 -13.48 17.16 5.95
CA THR A 95 -14.11 18.19 5.11
C THR A 95 -13.20 18.70 3.99
N HIS A 96 -11.90 18.89 4.24
CA HIS A 96 -10.94 19.28 3.21
C HIS A 96 -10.72 18.15 2.20
N TYR A 97 -10.63 16.90 2.67
CA TYR A 97 -10.50 15.74 1.80
C TYR A 97 -11.69 15.60 0.85
N ILE A 98 -12.92 15.69 1.37
CA ILE A 98 -14.14 15.64 0.55
C ILE A 98 -14.18 16.80 -0.44
N LYS A 99 -13.89 18.03 0.01
CA LYS A 99 -13.88 19.22 -0.87
C LYS A 99 -12.88 19.06 -2.02
N GLU A 100 -11.69 18.55 -1.74
CA GLU A 100 -10.67 18.33 -2.77
C GLU A 100 -11.08 17.22 -3.73
N GLY A 101 -11.67 16.13 -3.23
CA GLY A 101 -12.24 15.07 -4.07
C GLY A 101 -13.32 15.59 -5.01
N LEU A 102 -14.28 16.37 -4.49
CA LEU A 102 -15.32 17.00 -5.31
C LEU A 102 -14.75 18.00 -6.30
N ARG A 103 -13.72 18.77 -5.93
CA ARG A 103 -13.01 19.68 -6.85
C ARG A 103 -12.38 18.92 -8.03
N GLN A 104 -11.80 17.76 -7.78
CA GLN A 104 -11.21 16.91 -8.82
C GLN A 104 -12.27 16.23 -9.70
N LEU A 105 -13.39 15.83 -9.10
CA LEU A 105 -14.52 15.23 -9.82
C LEU A 105 -15.32 16.25 -10.64
N ASN A 106 -15.31 17.53 -10.25
CA ASN A 106 -15.95 18.61 -11.00
C ASN A 106 -15.14 18.98 -12.25
N SER A 107 -15.02 18.03 -13.18
CA SER A 107 -14.36 18.18 -14.48
C SER A 107 -15.26 17.66 -15.59
N ILE A 108 -14.94 18.04 -16.83
CA ILE A 108 -15.67 17.60 -18.04
C ILE A 108 -15.66 16.08 -18.25
N HIS A 109 -14.84 15.33 -17.50
CA HIS A 109 -14.65 13.89 -17.67
C HIS A 109 -15.57 13.04 -16.78
N TYR A 110 -16.25 13.64 -15.79
CA TYR A 110 -17.11 12.91 -14.86
C TYR A 110 -18.52 13.48 -14.86
N THR A 111 -19.51 12.63 -14.59
CA THR A 111 -20.91 13.03 -14.45
C THR A 111 -21.51 12.28 -13.29
N GLU A 112 -22.29 13.00 -12.48
CA GLU A 112 -22.99 12.42 -11.32
C GLU A 112 -24.13 11.52 -11.79
N ILE A 113 -24.22 10.32 -11.21
CA ILE A 113 -25.29 9.35 -11.45
C ILE A 113 -26.16 9.34 -10.18
N GLN A 114 -27.39 9.86 -10.29
CA GLN A 114 -28.30 10.03 -9.16
C GLN A 114 -28.72 8.69 -8.52
N GLU A 115 -28.93 7.66 -9.32
CA GLU A 115 -29.33 6.33 -8.85
C GLU A 115 -28.50 5.23 -9.54
N PRO A 116 -27.30 4.93 -9.02
CA PRO A 116 -26.48 3.88 -9.59
C PRO A 116 -27.10 2.51 -9.30
N ASN A 117 -27.66 1.85 -10.33
CA ASN A 117 -28.09 0.45 -10.21
C ASN A 117 -26.87 -0.48 -10.28
N LEU A 118 -26.19 -0.61 -9.14
CA LEU A 118 -24.95 -1.38 -9.01
C LEU A 118 -25.13 -2.86 -9.40
N LEU A 119 -26.31 -3.42 -9.14
CA LEU A 119 -26.61 -4.81 -9.49
C LEU A 119 -26.72 -5.00 -11.01
N LEU A 120 -27.42 -4.08 -11.69
CA LEU A 120 -27.52 -4.09 -13.15
C LEU A 120 -26.14 -3.90 -13.79
N ILE A 121 -25.34 -2.95 -13.30
CA ILE A 121 -23.99 -2.70 -13.81
C ILE A 121 -23.11 -3.95 -13.64
N LYS A 122 -23.15 -4.58 -12.47
CA LYS A 122 -22.43 -5.83 -12.20
C LYS A 122 -22.83 -6.94 -13.17
N ASN A 123 -24.14 -7.15 -13.35
CA ASN A 123 -24.65 -8.18 -14.26
C ASN A 123 -24.23 -7.90 -15.70
N ASN A 124 -24.33 -6.66 -16.15
CA ASN A 124 -23.89 -6.24 -17.48
C ASN A 124 -22.40 -6.53 -17.69
N ILE A 125 -21.54 -6.18 -16.72
CA ILE A 125 -20.10 -6.47 -16.78
C ILE A 125 -19.87 -7.98 -16.88
N GLN A 126 -20.54 -8.80 -16.07
CA GLN A 126 -20.39 -10.25 -16.11
C GLN A 126 -20.84 -10.87 -17.43
N THR A 127 -21.93 -10.36 -18.01
CA THR A 127 -22.42 -10.79 -19.32
C THR A 127 -21.42 -10.45 -20.41
N GLN A 128 -20.84 -9.24 -20.41
CA GLN A 128 -19.84 -8.84 -21.39
C GLN A 128 -18.56 -9.69 -21.28
N ILE A 129 -18.07 -9.90 -20.05
CA ILE A 129 -16.90 -10.75 -19.81
C ILE A 129 -17.14 -12.18 -20.33
N SER A 130 -18.34 -12.73 -20.13
CA SER A 130 -18.68 -14.07 -20.61
C SER A 130 -18.74 -14.11 -22.15
N LYS A 131 -19.34 -13.11 -22.79
CA LYS A 131 -19.35 -12.98 -24.25
C LYS A 131 -17.95 -12.90 -24.85
N MET A 132 -17.05 -12.12 -24.26
CA MET A 132 -15.67 -12.01 -24.73
C MET A 132 -14.94 -13.36 -24.68
N PHE A 133 -15.23 -14.17 -23.66
CA PHE A 133 -14.67 -15.52 -23.56
C PHE A 133 -15.26 -16.47 -24.61
N ASP A 134 -16.59 -16.44 -24.77
CA ASP A 134 -17.28 -17.26 -25.76
C ASP A 134 -16.85 -16.93 -27.21
N ASN A 135 -16.52 -15.65 -27.47
CA ASN A 135 -15.97 -15.17 -28.73
C ASN A 135 -14.48 -15.50 -28.92
N GLY A 136 -13.80 -16.03 -27.89
CA GLY A 136 -12.36 -16.31 -27.92
C GLY A 136 -11.46 -15.06 -27.88
N GLU A 137 -11.99 -13.90 -27.48
CA GLU A 137 -11.23 -12.64 -27.37
C GLU A 137 -10.35 -12.60 -26.11
N ILE A 138 -10.73 -13.37 -25.07
CA ILE A 138 -9.99 -13.49 -23.82
C ILE A 138 -9.76 -14.97 -23.49
N ASP A 139 -8.63 -15.27 -22.87
CA ASP A 139 -8.28 -16.61 -22.40
C ASP A 139 -8.87 -16.90 -21.00
N GLY A 140 -8.86 -18.16 -20.61
CA GLY A 140 -9.43 -18.60 -19.33
C GLY A 140 -8.76 -17.95 -18.10
N ILE A 141 -7.48 -17.59 -18.19
CA ILE A 141 -6.76 -16.90 -17.11
C ILE A 141 -7.27 -15.47 -16.97
N THR A 142 -7.44 -14.77 -18.10
CA THR A 142 -8.02 -13.41 -18.10
C THR A 142 -9.48 -13.43 -17.64
N LEU A 143 -10.26 -14.43 -18.01
CA LEU A 143 -11.63 -14.63 -17.54
C LEU A 143 -11.68 -14.75 -16.01
N ASP A 144 -10.87 -15.64 -15.43
CA ASP A 144 -10.79 -15.86 -13.98
C ASP A 144 -10.38 -14.57 -13.25
N PHE A 145 -9.41 -13.84 -13.82
CA PHE A 145 -8.93 -12.57 -13.30
C PHE A 145 -10.00 -11.46 -13.32
N LEU A 146 -10.73 -11.31 -14.43
CA LEU A 146 -11.79 -10.30 -14.57
C LEU A 146 -13.04 -10.63 -13.75
N ARG A 147 -13.34 -11.91 -13.54
CA ARG A 147 -14.41 -12.36 -12.63
C ARG A 147 -14.05 -12.18 -11.16
N GLY A 148 -12.79 -11.88 -10.85
CA GLY A 148 -12.31 -11.73 -9.48
C GLY A 148 -12.27 -13.05 -8.72
N SER A 149 -12.19 -14.19 -9.42
CA SER A 149 -12.03 -15.50 -8.81
C SER A 149 -10.58 -15.67 -8.38
N PRO A 150 -10.27 -15.66 -7.07
CA PRO A 150 -8.91 -15.84 -6.62
C PRO A 150 -8.63 -17.34 -6.59
N LYS A 151 -8.02 -17.90 -7.64
CA LYS A 151 -7.35 -19.20 -7.51
C LYS A 151 -6.16 -19.15 -6.53
N GLU A 152 -5.60 -17.96 -6.29
CA GLU A 152 -4.39 -17.74 -5.48
C GLU A 152 -4.55 -16.66 -4.40
N GLY A 153 -5.71 -16.57 -3.77
CA GLY A 153 -5.96 -15.64 -2.67
C GLY A 153 -6.11 -14.17 -3.08
N PRO A 154 -6.36 -13.27 -2.11
CA PRO A 154 -6.63 -11.85 -2.37
C PRO A 154 -5.41 -11.15 -2.96
N ARG A 155 -5.46 -10.81 -4.24
CA ARG A 155 -4.43 -9.97 -4.89
C ARG A 155 -4.68 -8.50 -4.51
N LEU A 156 -3.73 -7.91 -3.79
CA LEU A 156 -3.69 -6.47 -3.53
C LEU A 156 -3.47 -5.73 -4.87
N GLY A 157 -4.53 -5.13 -5.39
CA GLY A 157 -4.44 -4.26 -6.56
C GLY A 157 -5.76 -4.16 -7.29
N ARG A 158 -6.67 -3.32 -6.79
CA ARG A 158 -7.64 -2.52 -7.56
C ARG A 158 -8.44 -1.63 -6.62
N LEU A 159 -8.12 -0.35 -6.63
CA LEU A 159 -8.92 0.72 -6.04
C LEU A 159 -10.25 0.79 -6.81
N PHE A 160 -11.32 0.24 -6.24
CA PHE A 160 -12.67 0.66 -6.56
C PHE A 160 -13.06 1.69 -5.50
N PHE A 161 -13.19 2.96 -5.88
CA PHE A 161 -13.85 3.95 -5.04
C PHE A 161 -15.35 3.63 -5.00
N PHE A 162 -15.78 2.79 -4.07
CA PHE A 162 -17.16 2.77 -3.62
C PHE A 162 -17.27 3.73 -2.45
N LEU A 163 -17.54 5.00 -2.75
CA LEU A 163 -17.93 5.97 -1.74
C LEU A 163 -19.37 5.66 -1.33
N ASN A 164 -19.53 4.78 -0.34
CA ASN A 164 -20.79 4.71 0.40
C ASN A 164 -20.83 5.91 1.37
N PHE A 165 -21.52 6.96 0.98
CA PHE A 165 -21.97 7.98 1.94
C PHE A 165 -23.30 7.50 2.51
N THR A 166 -23.27 6.96 3.72
CA THR A 166 -24.48 6.90 4.56
C THR A 166 -24.53 8.17 5.39
N ASN A 167 -25.65 8.90 5.30
CA ASN A 167 -25.98 10.01 6.20
C ASN A 167 -26.11 9.54 7.64
#